data_AF-A0A0Q9NS57-F1
#
_entry.id   AF-A0A0Q9NS57-F1
#
_cell.length_a   1.000
_cell.length_b   1.000
_cell.length_c   1.000
_cell.angle_alpha   90.00
_cell.angle_beta   90.00
_cell.angle_gamma   90.00
#
_symmetry.space_group_name_H-M   'P 1'
#
loop_
_entity.id
_entity.type
_entity.pdbx_description
1 polymer ?
#
loop_
_entity_poly.entity_id
_entity_poly.type
_entity_poly.pdbx_seq_one_letter_code
_entity_poly.pdbx_strand_id
1 'polypeptide(L)'
;MLSNILTKITIAAAPENPLDGVTPSIDVFGVQFKGAIQLVMGGLWALALLGVTAAFIWNLAKWGIARKDGRVDDISDGATGAKRSGIAFGCVAGASVLIGAFLAVAGAAGA
;
A
#
# COMPACT_ATOMS: atom_id res chain seq x y z
N MET A 1 35.30 -29.32 27.25
CA MET A 1 35.84 -28.83 25.96
C MET A 1 34.68 -28.33 25.13
N LEU A 2 34.44 -27.02 25.09
CA LEU A 2 33.49 -26.34 24.20
C LEU A 2 33.76 -24.83 24.32
N SER A 3 34.99 -24.46 23.96
CA SER A 3 35.38 -23.07 23.75
C SER A 3 35.30 -22.83 22.24
N ASN A 4 34.76 -21.67 21.86
CA ASN A 4 34.61 -21.14 20.49
C ASN A 4 33.38 -21.65 19.72
N ILE A 5 32.40 -20.77 19.53
CA ILE A 5 32.08 -20.13 18.23
C ILE A 5 31.24 -18.88 18.57
N LEU A 6 31.92 -17.81 18.97
CA LEU A 6 31.37 -16.46 18.86
C LEU A 6 31.83 -15.94 17.52
N THR A 7 31.02 -16.16 16.49
CA THR A 7 31.19 -15.52 15.19
C THR A 7 31.04 -14.02 15.40
N LYS A 8 32.14 -13.29 15.56
CA LYS A 8 32.16 -11.84 15.42
C LYS A 8 31.81 -11.52 13.97
N ILE A 9 30.54 -11.20 13.72
CA ILE A 9 30.13 -10.53 12.49
C ILE A 9 30.80 -9.15 12.55
N THR A 10 31.90 -8.99 11.81
CA THR A 10 32.42 -7.65 11.50
C THR A 10 31.46 -7.06 10.48
N ILE A 11 30.61 -6.16 10.96
CA ILE A 11 29.82 -5.29 10.09
C ILE A 11 30.84 -4.26 9.60
N ALA A 12 31.22 -4.32 8.33
CA ALA A 12 32.03 -3.28 7.72
C ALA A 12 31.31 -1.94 7.98
N ALA A 13 32.04 -0.95 8.53
CA ALA A 13 31.48 0.37 8.78
C ALA A 13 30.81 0.85 7.49
N ALA A 14 29.51 1.17 7.58
CA ALA A 14 28.76 1.66 6.44
C ALA A 14 29.49 2.88 5.89
N PRO A 15 29.68 3.01 4.55
CA PRO A 15 30.28 4.19 3.97
C PRO A 15 29.49 5.43 4.42
N GLU A 16 30.18 6.49 4.85
CA GLU A 16 29.57 7.75 5.25
C GLU A 16 28.70 8.24 4.09
N ASN A 17 27.38 8.28 4.31
CA ASN A 17 26.42 8.69 3.31
C ASN A 17 26.66 10.19 3.03
N PRO A 18 26.98 10.60 1.79
CA PRO A 18 27.19 12.03 1.48
C PRO A 18 25.91 12.87 1.61
N LEU A 19 24.77 12.21 1.85
CA LEU A 19 23.47 12.82 2.14
C LEU A 19 23.08 12.69 3.62
N ASP A 20 24.01 12.33 4.50
CA ASP A 20 23.76 12.23 5.94
C ASP A 20 23.37 13.61 6.48
N GLY A 21 22.15 13.73 7.01
CA GLY A 21 21.54 15.00 7.42
C GLY A 21 20.65 15.69 6.37
N VAL A 22 20.63 15.23 5.11
CA VAL A 22 19.71 15.73 4.09
C VAL A 22 18.44 14.89 4.11
N THR A 23 17.44 15.35 4.85
CA THR A 23 16.10 14.77 4.78
C THR A 23 15.40 15.28 3.52
N PRO A 24 14.90 14.39 2.63
CA PRO A 24 14.12 14.81 1.47
C PRO A 24 12.83 15.49 1.97
N SER A 25 12.79 16.82 1.91
CA SER A 25 11.64 17.62 2.26
C SER A 25 11.20 18.50 1.09
N ILE A 26 9.90 18.48 0.84
CA ILE A 26 9.23 19.35 -0.13
C ILE A 26 8.96 20.74 0.47
N ASP A 27 9.26 20.94 1.76
CA ASP A 27 9.11 22.24 2.45
C ASP A 27 10.03 23.32 1.84
N VAL A 28 11.10 22.93 1.12
CA VAL A 28 11.99 23.83 0.38
C VAL A 28 11.24 24.66 -0.68
N PHE A 29 10.12 24.14 -1.20
CA PHE A 29 9.28 24.84 -2.17
C PHE A 29 8.16 25.68 -1.51
N GLY A 30 8.10 25.72 -0.18
CA GLY A 30 7.13 26.50 0.60
C GLY A 30 5.86 25.73 0.98
N VAL A 31 5.22 26.19 2.07
CA VAL A 31 4.04 25.52 2.68
C VAL A 31 2.81 25.46 1.77
N GLN A 32 2.63 26.47 0.91
CA GLN A 32 1.51 26.51 -0.03
C GLN A 32 1.63 25.45 -1.12
N PHE A 33 2.84 25.24 -1.64
CA PHE A 33 3.12 24.22 -2.66
C PHE A 33 2.95 22.81 -2.10
N LYS A 34 3.48 22.56 -0.90
CA LYS A 34 3.27 21.31 -0.16
C LYS A 34 1.79 21.02 0.06
N GLY A 35 1.02 22.00 0.54
CA GLY A 35 -0.42 21.86 0.76
C GLY A 35 -1.18 21.56 -0.53
N ALA A 36 -0.86 22.25 -1.63
CA ALA A 36 -1.50 22.03 -2.92
C ALA A 36 -1.24 20.61 -3.45
N ILE A 37 0.00 20.12 -3.40
CA ILE A 37 0.34 18.76 -3.85
C ILE A 37 -0.33 17.71 -2.97
N GLN A 38 -0.30 17.89 -1.65
CA GLN A 38 -0.97 16.98 -0.72
C GLN A 38 -2.47 16.88 -1.02
N LEU A 39 -3.12 18.01 -1.34
CA LEU A 39 -4.53 18.05 -1.67
C LEU A 39 -4.82 17.35 -3.00
N VAL A 40 -4.00 17.59 -4.03
CA VAL A 40 -4.16 16.93 -5.35
C VAL A 40 -3.93 15.42 -5.25
N MET A 41 -2.88 14.98 -4.55
CA MET A 41 -2.58 13.56 -4.38
C MET A 41 -3.61 12.86 -3.48
N GLY A 42 -4.05 13.52 -2.41
CA GLY A 42 -5.12 13.02 -1.55
C GLY A 42 -6.45 12.89 -2.29
N GLY A 43 -6.79 13.88 -3.12
CA GLY A 43 -7.98 13.85 -3.98
C GLY A 43 -7.92 12.72 -5.02
N LEU A 44 -6.79 12.57 -5.72
CA LEU A 44 -6.61 11.49 -6.70
C LEU A 44 -6.71 10.10 -6.05
N TRP A 45 -6.13 9.94 -4.87
CA TRP A 45 -6.21 8.69 -4.13
C TRP A 45 -7.65 8.37 -3.67
N ALA A 46 -8.38 9.38 -3.18
CA ALA A 46 -9.80 9.22 -2.83
C ALA A 46 -10.66 8.81 -4.04
N LEU A 47 -10.42 9.38 -5.22
CA LEU A 47 -11.09 9.00 -6.46
C LEU A 47 -10.78 7.55 -6.86
N ALA A 48 -9.52 7.12 -6.72
CA ALA A 48 -9.15 5.74 -6.99
C ALA A 48 -9.88 4.76 -6.06
N LEU A 49 -9.95 5.06 -4.75
CA LEU A 49 -10.70 4.25 -3.80
C LEU A 49 -12.20 4.19 -4.15
N LEU A 50 -12.81 5.33 -4.48
CA LEU A 50 -14.21 5.39 -4.90
C LEU A 50 -14.48 4.52 -6.13
N GLY A 51 -13.65 4.61 -7.17
CA GLY A 51 -13.81 3.84 -8.40
C GLY A 51 -13.71 2.33 -8.16
N VAL A 52 -12.72 1.89 -7.38
CA VAL A 52 -12.50 0.47 -7.11
C VAL A 52 -13.58 -0.09 -6.18
N THR A 53 -14.04 0.71 -5.21
CA THR A 53 -15.16 0.35 -4.32
C THR A 53 -16.46 0.18 -5.09
N ALA A 54 -16.78 1.13 -5.99
CA ALA A 54 -17.98 1.05 -6.82
C ALA A 54 -17.96 -0.20 -7.71
N ALA A 55 -16.82 -0.50 -8.35
CA ALA A 55 -16.64 -1.71 -9.14
C ALA A 55 -16.77 -2.98 -8.29
N PHE A 56 -16.24 -2.99 -7.07
CA PHE A 56 -16.37 -4.12 -6.15
C PHE A 56 -17.83 -4.37 -5.74
N ILE A 57 -18.55 -3.33 -5.31
CA ILE A 57 -19.96 -3.43 -4.93
C ILE A 57 -20.81 -3.91 -6.12
N TRP A 58 -20.55 -3.41 -7.33
CA TRP A 58 -21.32 -3.79 -8.52
C TRP A 58 -21.14 -5.27 -8.89
N ASN A 59 -19.90 -5.77 -8.86
CA ASN A 59 -19.62 -7.18 -9.12
C ASN A 59 -20.14 -8.09 -8.01
N LEU A 60 -20.07 -7.64 -6.76
CA LEU A 60 -20.64 -8.36 -5.61
C LEU A 60 -22.18 -8.45 -5.70
N ALA A 61 -22.84 -7.37 -6.10
CA ALA A 61 -24.29 -7.32 -6.28
C ALA A 61 -24.75 -8.27 -7.40
N LYS A 62 -24.05 -8.27 -8.55
CA LYS A 62 -24.32 -9.22 -9.64
C LYS A 62 -24.18 -10.67 -9.17
N TRP A 63 -23.12 -10.99 -8.43
CA TRP A 63 -22.93 -12.32 -7.87
C TRP A 63 -24.03 -12.72 -6.88
N GLY A 64 -24.44 -11.80 -6.00
CA GLY A 64 -25.51 -12.04 -5.04
C GLY A 64 -26.87 -12.30 -5.69
N ILE A 65 -27.20 -11.52 -6.73
CA ILE A 65 -28.45 -11.69 -7.51
C ILE A 65 -28.41 -13.01 -8.29
N ALA A 66 -27.31 -13.31 -9.01
CA ALA A 66 -27.15 -14.55 -9.76
C ALA A 66 -27.27 -15.80 -8.85
N ARG A 67 -26.74 -15.73 -7.63
CA ARG A 67 -26.83 -16.80 -6.63
C ARG A 67 -28.26 -17.01 -6.13
N LYS A 68 -29.07 -15.96 -6.04
CA LYS A 68 -30.49 -16.04 -5.66
C LYS A 68 -31.34 -16.66 -6.77
N ASP A 69 -31.02 -16.39 -8.03
CA ASP A 69 -31.83 -16.78 -9.18
C ASP A 69 -31.44 -18.14 -9.80
N GLY A 70 -30.45 -18.84 -9.24
CA GLY A 70 -30.10 -20.22 -9.61
C GLY A 70 -29.43 -20.38 -10.98
N ARG A 71 -28.95 -19.29 -11.60
CA ARG A 71 -28.26 -19.32 -12.89
C ARG A 71 -26.80 -19.72 -12.69
N VAL A 72 -26.50 -20.99 -12.92
CA VAL A 72 -25.20 -21.62 -12.60
C VAL A 72 -24.03 -20.96 -13.35
N ASP A 73 -24.22 -20.58 -14.62
CA ASP A 73 -23.20 -19.89 -15.40
C ASP A 73 -22.89 -18.47 -14.87
N ASP A 74 -23.94 -17.67 -14.59
CA ASP A 74 -23.80 -16.28 -14.10
C ASP A 74 -23.19 -16.21 -12.68
N ILE A 75 -23.34 -17.27 -11.88
CA ILE A 75 -22.72 -17.37 -10.54
C ILE A 75 -21.19 -17.48 -10.64
N SER A 76 -20.69 -18.25 -11.62
CA SER A 76 -19.24 -18.47 -11.78
C SER A 76 -18.52 -17.21 -12.27
N ASP A 77 -19.16 -16.46 -13.17
CA ASP A 77 -18.63 -15.21 -13.72
C ASP A 77 -18.70 -14.08 -12.68
N GLY A 78 -19.83 -13.97 -11.96
CA GLY A 78 -19.98 -13.03 -10.85
C GLY A 78 -18.98 -13.26 -9.71
N ALA A 79 -18.68 -14.52 -9.37
CA ALA A 79 -17.71 -14.86 -8.33
C ALA A 79 -16.29 -14.43 -8.72
N THR A 80 -15.92 -14.66 -9.99
CA THR A 80 -14.61 -14.28 -10.53
C THR A 80 -14.45 -12.76 -10.57
N GLY A 81 -15.49 -12.05 -11.02
CA GLY A 81 -15.54 -10.58 -11.01
C GLY A 81 -15.44 -9.99 -9.60
N ALA A 82 -16.17 -10.56 -8.63
CA ALA A 82 -16.12 -10.14 -7.23
C ALA A 82 -14.74 -10.39 -6.59
N LYS A 83 -14.10 -11.53 -6.87
CA LYS A 83 -12.77 -11.84 -6.35
C LYS A 83 -11.69 -10.91 -6.93
N ARG A 84 -11.73 -10.65 -8.24
CA ARG A 84 -10.79 -9.74 -8.91
C ARG A 84 -10.93 -8.30 -8.42
N SER A 85 -12.17 -7.79 -8.33
CA SER A 85 -12.43 -6.45 -7.81
C SER A 85 -12.13 -6.33 -6.32
N GLY A 86 -12.32 -7.41 -5.55
CA GLY A 86 -11.97 -7.47 -4.12
C GLY A 86 -10.45 -7.42 -3.88
N ILE A 87 -9.66 -8.12 -4.70
CA ILE A 87 -8.19 -8.04 -4.65
C ILE A 87 -7.74 -6.62 -5.04
N ALA A 88 -8.31 -6.04 -6.10
CA ALA A 88 -8.00 -4.67 -6.49
C ALA A 88 -8.31 -3.66 -5.37
N PHE A 89 -9.47 -3.80 -4.71
CA PHE A 89 -9.83 -2.98 -3.55
C PHE A 89 -8.85 -3.18 -2.39
N GLY A 90 -8.54 -4.44 -2.06
CA GLY A 90 -7.59 -4.78 -1.00
C GLY A 90 -6.19 -4.24 -1.25
N CYS A 91 -5.71 -4.23 -2.50
CA CYS A 91 -4.43 -3.63 -2.86
C CYS A 91 -4.44 -2.10 -2.70
N VAL A 92 -5.50 -1.42 -3.15
CA VAL A 92 -5.58 0.05 -3.06
C VAL A 92 -5.78 0.53 -1.62
N ALA A 93 -6.60 -0.17 -0.82
CA ALA A 93 -6.78 0.12 0.60
C ALA A 93 -5.55 -0.29 1.44
N GLY A 94 -4.93 -1.42 1.11
CA GLY A 94 -3.74 -1.94 1.80
C GLY A 94 -2.46 -1.18 1.49
N ALA A 95 -2.40 -0.43 0.38
CA ALA A 95 -1.26 0.41 0.01
C ALA A 95 -0.87 1.38 1.14
N SER A 96 -1.85 1.99 1.83
CA SER A 96 -1.57 2.90 2.94
C SER A 96 -0.92 2.22 4.14
N VAL A 97 -1.35 1.00 4.45
CA VAL A 97 -0.77 0.19 5.54
C VAL A 97 0.65 -0.23 5.18
N LEU A 98 0.89 -0.65 3.93
CA LEU A 98 2.21 -1.01 3.45
C LEU A 98 3.18 0.19 3.48
N ILE A 99 2.75 1.35 2.98
CA ILE A 99 3.56 2.58 3.01
C ILE A 99 3.86 2.98 4.46
N GLY A 100 2.87 2.93 5.35
CA GLY A 100 3.06 3.20 6.78
C GLY A 100 4.05 2.23 7.44
N ALA A 101 3.97 0.94 7.11
CA ALA A 101 4.89 -0.07 7.60
C ALA A 101 6.33 0.16 7.11
N PHE A 102 6.52 0.49 5.82
CA PHE A 102 7.84 0.81 5.28
C PHE A 102 8.43 2.06 5.93
N LEU A 103 7.63 3.12 6.12
CA LEU A 103 8.09 4.34 6.80
C LEU A 103 8.42 4.07 8.27
N ALA A 104 7.66 3.23 8.97
CA ALA A 104 7.95 2.85 10.35
C ALA A 104 9.27 2.06 10.46
N VAL A 105 9.52 1.11 9.56
CA VAL A 105 10.78 0.35 9.52
C VAL A 105 11.95 1.26 9.12
N ALA A 106 11.77 2.12 8.12
CA ALA A 106 12.82 3.06 7.70
C ALA A 106 13.14 4.10 8.79
N GLY A 107 12.11 4.59 9.51
CA GLY A 107 12.29 5.48 10.66
C GLY A 107 12.96 4.79 11.85
N ALA A 108 12.65 3.51 12.09
CA ALA A 108 13.32 2.71 13.11
C ALA A 108 14.77 2.34 12.76
N ALA A 109 15.12 2.27 11.47
CA ALA A 109 16.48 2.03 10.99
C ALA A 109 17.35 3.31 10.96
N GLY A 110 16.75 4.49 11.10
CA GLY A 110 17.43 5.80 11.18
C GLY A 110 17.52 6.37 12.59
N ALA A 111 17.26 5.56 13.63
CA ALA A 111 17.36 5.92 15.05
C ALA A 111 18.50 5.16 15.75
#